data_AF-A0A7J5ZUQ8-F1
#
_entry.id   AF-A0A7J5ZUQ8-F1
#
_cell.length_a   1.000
_cell.length_b   1.000
_cell.length_c   1.000
_cell.angle_alpha   90.00
_cell.angle_beta   90.00
_cell.angle_gamma   90.00
#
_symmetry.space_group_name_H-M   'P 1'
#
loop_
_entity.id
_entity.type
_entity.pdbx_description
1 polymer ?
#
loop_
_entity_poly.entity_id
_entity_poly.type
_entity_poly.pdbx_seq_one_letter_code
_entity_poly.pdbx_strand_id
1 'polypeptide(L)'
;MPFAIATDLTGGKWLFGEAFCNVFIGMDVMCCTASIMTLCVISVDRYLGITRPLTYPARQNGQLMAKMIFGVWLVSASITLPPFCGWAKNINEEGVCLISQDFGYTIYSTAVAFYIPMLVMLFMYYKIFKAARKSGAKHRFESVRMQGLKTQQHPVAEDCVALSRLLSPERQNMSIFKREQKAATTLGVILGVFTICWLPFFILTTARPFICGIECSCVPIWIERTLLWFGYANSLVNPFIYAFFNRDLRSTYWDLLRCRYRNINRRLSAVGVHEALKF
;
A
#
# COMPACT_ATOMS: atom_id res chain seq x y z
N MET A 1 -8.02 18.68 2.03
CA MET A 1 -7.07 19.36 2.96
C MET A 1 -7.30 20.86 3.12
N PRO A 2 -7.33 21.72 2.07
CA PRO A 2 -7.42 23.18 2.29
C PRO A 2 -8.65 23.63 3.09
N PHE A 3 -9.81 23.03 2.83
CA PHE A 3 -11.05 23.31 3.57
C PHE A 3 -11.03 22.80 5.01
N ALA A 4 -10.32 21.70 5.29
CA ALA A 4 -10.10 21.22 6.65
C ALA A 4 -9.24 22.22 7.44
N ILE A 5 -8.16 22.72 6.83
CA ILE A 5 -7.30 23.78 7.41
C ILE A 5 -8.12 25.04 7.69
N ALA A 6 -8.92 25.49 6.72
CA ALA A 6 -9.77 26.67 6.89
C ALA A 6 -10.74 26.50 8.08
N THR A 7 -11.30 25.30 8.24
CA THR A 7 -12.19 24.95 9.36
C THR A 7 -11.44 24.88 10.69
N ASP A 8 -10.17 24.48 10.71
CA ASP A 8 -9.33 24.51 11.93
C ASP A 8 -9.04 25.96 12.35
N LEU A 9 -8.70 26.81 11.38
CA LEU A 9 -8.36 28.22 11.61
C LEU A 9 -9.56 29.05 12.08
N THR A 10 -10.78 28.66 11.73
CA THR A 10 -12.03 29.34 12.15
C THR A 10 -12.56 28.83 13.51
N GLY A 11 -11.74 28.13 14.29
CA GLY A 11 -12.11 27.62 15.61
C GLY A 11 -13.02 26.39 15.53
N GLY A 12 -12.93 25.62 14.46
CA GLY A 12 -13.69 24.38 14.27
C GLY A 12 -15.01 24.55 13.50
N LYS A 13 -15.36 25.77 13.09
CA LYS A 13 -16.62 26.09 12.41
C LYS A 13 -16.52 25.94 10.88
N TRP A 14 -17.40 25.11 10.34
CA TRP A 14 -17.60 24.90 8.91
C TRP A 14 -18.43 26.02 8.30
N LEU A 15 -17.81 26.80 7.40
CA LEU A 15 -18.42 28.00 6.80
C LEU A 15 -18.99 27.76 5.39
N PHE A 16 -18.81 26.56 4.84
CA PHE A 16 -19.05 26.29 3.41
C PHE A 16 -20.43 25.68 3.11
N GLY A 17 -21.31 25.61 4.11
CA GLY A 17 -22.65 25.08 3.99
C GLY A 17 -22.74 23.55 4.06
N GLU A 18 -23.96 23.06 4.28
CA GLU A 18 -24.25 21.67 4.57
C GLU A 18 -23.98 20.73 3.38
N ALA A 19 -24.44 21.13 2.18
CA ALA A 19 -24.24 20.34 0.96
C ALA A 19 -22.75 20.11 0.67
N PHE A 20 -21.93 21.14 0.86
CA PHE A 20 -20.49 21.02 0.68
C PHE A 20 -19.84 20.16 1.77
N CYS A 21 -20.33 20.20 3.01
CA CYS A 21 -19.86 19.31 4.07
C CYS A 21 -20.04 17.83 3.68
N ASN A 22 -21.25 17.47 3.24
CA ASN A 22 -21.58 16.10 2.86
C ASN A 22 -20.72 15.60 1.68
N VAL A 23 -20.53 16.44 0.66
CA VAL A 23 -19.66 16.13 -0.48
C VAL A 23 -18.20 16.02 -0.05
N PHE A 24 -17.73 16.93 0.80
CA PHE A 24 -16.34 16.94 1.27
C PHE A 24 -16.02 15.70 2.11
N ILE A 25 -16.84 15.36 3.10
CA ILE A 25 -16.67 14.16 3.93
C ILE A 25 -16.75 12.90 3.06
N GLY A 26 -17.75 12.82 2.18
CA GLY A 26 -17.90 11.68 1.27
C GLY A 26 -16.65 11.49 0.41
N MET A 27 -16.18 12.55 -0.25
CA MET A 27 -14.99 12.48 -1.08
C MET A 27 -13.74 12.12 -0.27
N ASP A 28 -13.55 12.70 0.93
CA ASP A 28 -12.41 12.42 1.78
C ASP A 28 -12.34 10.94 2.20
N VAL A 29 -13.47 10.40 2.68
CA VAL A 29 -13.58 8.99 3.09
C VAL A 29 -13.39 8.05 1.90
N MET A 30 -13.98 8.37 0.74
CA MET A 30 -13.81 7.58 -0.48
C MET A 30 -12.34 7.54 -0.92
N CYS A 31 -11.68 8.69 -0.98
CA CYS A 31 -10.29 8.78 -1.42
C CYS A 31 -9.33 8.09 -0.44
N CYS A 32 -9.56 8.24 0.87
CA CYS A 32 -8.77 7.54 1.90
C CYS A 32 -8.95 6.03 1.79
N THR A 33 -10.20 5.57 1.65
CA THR A 33 -10.52 4.14 1.48
C THR A 33 -9.90 3.58 0.20
N ALA A 34 -10.01 4.30 -0.91
CA ALA A 34 -9.43 3.90 -2.19
C ALA A 34 -7.90 3.77 -2.09
N SER A 35 -7.24 4.67 -1.36
CA SER A 35 -5.81 4.57 -1.08
C SER A 35 -5.47 3.30 -0.30
N ILE A 36 -6.19 3.00 0.78
CA ILE A 36 -5.97 1.80 1.62
C ILE A 36 -6.19 0.52 0.82
N MET A 37 -7.29 0.46 0.09
CA MET A 37 -7.66 -0.69 -0.73
C MET A 37 -6.67 -0.89 -1.87
N THR A 38 -6.15 0.18 -2.46
CA THR A 38 -5.09 0.11 -3.48
C THR A 38 -3.81 -0.49 -2.89
N LEU A 39 -3.41 -0.06 -1.69
CA LEU A 39 -2.26 -0.63 -0.97
C LEU A 39 -2.47 -2.12 -0.65
N CYS A 40 -3.68 -2.51 -0.26
CA CYS A 40 -4.05 -3.90 -0.03
C CYS A 40 -3.93 -4.73 -1.31
N VAL A 41 -4.48 -4.24 -2.43
CA VAL A 41 -4.36 -4.88 -3.75
C VAL A 41 -2.90 -5.01 -4.19
N ILE A 42 -2.09 -3.97 -4.01
CA ILE A 42 -0.65 -4.00 -4.29
C ILE A 42 0.04 -5.09 -3.46
N SER A 43 -0.31 -5.25 -2.18
CA SER A 43 0.27 -6.28 -1.32
C SER A 43 -0.04 -7.71 -1.81
N VAL A 44 -1.27 -7.93 -2.31
CA VAL A 44 -1.70 -9.21 -2.88
C VAL A 44 -1.01 -9.47 -4.21
N ASP A 45 -0.97 -8.47 -5.10
CA ASP A 45 -0.24 -8.51 -6.37
C ASP A 45 1.22 -8.90 -6.17
N ARG A 46 1.91 -8.26 -5.21
CA ARG A 46 3.28 -8.61 -4.86
C ARG A 46 3.42 -10.03 -4.33
N TYR A 47 2.52 -10.46 -3.44
CA TYR A 47 2.56 -11.81 -2.92
C TYR A 47 2.44 -12.86 -4.05
N LEU A 48 1.54 -12.62 -5.00
CA LEU A 48 1.36 -13.49 -6.17
C LEU A 48 2.58 -13.47 -7.10
N GLY A 49 3.17 -12.30 -7.34
CA GLY A 49 4.42 -12.18 -8.11
C GLY A 49 5.60 -12.93 -7.49
N ILE A 50 5.74 -12.87 -6.16
CA ILE A 50 6.82 -13.55 -5.42
C ILE A 50 6.61 -15.07 -5.37
N THR A 51 5.37 -15.51 -5.17
CA THR A 51 5.06 -16.95 -5.05
C THR A 51 4.94 -17.68 -6.37
N ARG A 52 4.62 -16.97 -7.47
CA ARG A 52 4.42 -17.55 -8.80
C ARG A 52 5.18 -16.76 -9.88
N PRO A 53 6.52 -16.73 -9.85
CA PRO A 53 7.34 -15.84 -10.68
C PRO A 53 7.23 -16.07 -12.19
N LEU A 54 6.80 -17.25 -12.66
CA LEU A 54 6.69 -17.59 -14.08
C LEU A 54 5.24 -17.56 -14.59
N THR A 55 4.29 -17.97 -13.77
CA THR A 55 2.88 -18.09 -14.17
C THR A 55 2.10 -16.79 -13.97
N TYR A 56 2.51 -15.97 -13.00
CA TYR A 56 1.81 -14.72 -12.68
C TYR A 56 2.03 -13.65 -13.77
N PRO A 57 3.26 -13.35 -14.23
CA PRO A 57 3.48 -12.34 -15.27
C PRO A 57 2.84 -12.73 -16.61
N ALA A 58 2.87 -14.02 -16.95
CA ALA A 58 2.25 -14.54 -18.18
C ALA A 58 0.71 -14.44 -18.18
N ARG A 59 0.08 -14.34 -17.00
CA ARG A 59 -1.38 -14.25 -16.82
C ARG A 59 -1.86 -12.84 -16.46
N GLN A 60 -0.93 -11.89 -16.30
CA GLN A 60 -1.20 -10.51 -15.97
C GLN A 60 -1.76 -9.77 -17.20
N ASN A 61 -3.05 -9.97 -17.48
CA ASN A 61 -3.78 -9.21 -18.49
C ASN A 61 -4.17 -7.84 -17.92
N GLY A 62 -3.98 -6.76 -18.68
CA GLY A 62 -4.42 -5.41 -18.31
C GLY A 62 -5.89 -5.33 -17.92
N GLN A 63 -6.75 -6.19 -18.49
CA GLN A 63 -8.16 -6.30 -18.11
C GLN A 63 -8.37 -6.77 -16.66
N LEU A 64 -7.50 -7.66 -16.13
CA LEU A 64 -7.61 -8.13 -14.74
C LEU A 64 -7.26 -7.00 -13.77
N MET A 65 -6.22 -6.22 -14.09
CA MET A 65 -5.83 -5.04 -13.31
C MET A 65 -6.93 -3.96 -13.32
N ALA A 66 -7.54 -3.72 -14.47
CA ALA A 66 -8.68 -2.80 -14.58
C ALA A 66 -9.87 -3.26 -13.71
N LYS A 67 -10.18 -4.57 -13.69
CA LYS A 67 -11.21 -5.13 -12.81
C LYS A 67 -10.90 -4.95 -11.32
N MET A 68 -9.65 -5.14 -10.92
CA MET A 68 -9.22 -4.92 -9.53
C MET A 68 -9.36 -3.44 -9.13
N ILE A 69 -8.91 -2.52 -9.98
CA ILE A 69 -9.04 -1.06 -9.76
C ILE A 69 -10.52 -0.66 -9.67
N PHE A 70 -11.34 -1.14 -10.61
CA PHE A 70 -12.78 -0.90 -10.58
C PHE A 70 -13.43 -1.42 -9.29
N GLY A 71 -13.06 -2.62 -8.85
CA GLY A 71 -13.49 -3.17 -7.57
C GLY A 71 -13.09 -2.31 -6.36
N VAL A 72 -11.87 -1.76 -6.35
CA VAL A 72 -11.41 -0.82 -5.30
C VAL A 72 -12.30 0.41 -5.25
N TRP A 73 -12.62 1.01 -6.40
CA TRP A 73 -13.49 2.18 -6.46
C TRP A 73 -14.92 1.86 -6.02
N LEU A 74 -15.48 0.71 -6.41
CA LEU A 74 -16.81 0.28 -5.96
C LEU A 74 -16.88 0.10 -4.45
N VAL A 75 -15.90 -0.59 -3.85
CA VAL A 75 -15.83 -0.79 -2.40
C VAL A 75 -15.63 0.54 -1.67
N SER A 76 -14.87 1.47 -2.25
CA SER A 76 -14.67 2.79 -1.66
C SER A 76 -15.94 3.65 -1.72
N ALA A 77 -16.66 3.58 -2.85
CA ALA A 77 -17.92 4.28 -3.02
C ALA A 77 -19.00 3.74 -2.08
N SER A 78 -19.02 2.43 -1.78
CA SER A 78 -20.03 1.84 -0.90
C SER A 78 -20.03 2.40 0.53
N ILE A 79 -18.91 2.97 0.98
CA ILE A 79 -18.83 3.66 2.28
C ILE A 79 -19.49 5.04 2.24
N THR A 80 -19.45 5.71 1.08
CA THR A 80 -20.03 7.05 0.93
C THR A 80 -21.51 7.07 0.62
N LEU A 81 -22.03 6.02 -0.01
CA LEU A 81 -23.43 5.95 -0.44
C LEU A 81 -24.46 5.98 0.71
N PRO A 82 -24.24 5.35 1.89
CA PRO A 82 -25.25 5.30 2.95
C PRO A 82 -25.72 6.68 3.42
N PRO A 83 -24.83 7.65 3.74
CA PRO A 83 -25.23 9.03 4.04
C PRO A 83 -26.12 9.69 2.98
N PHE A 84 -25.85 9.45 1.69
CA PHE A 84 -26.65 9.99 0.58
C PHE A 84 -28.01 9.29 0.41
N CYS A 85 -28.10 8.01 0.78
CA CYS A 85 -29.35 7.24 0.76
C CYS A 85 -30.21 7.45 2.02
N GLY A 86 -29.80 8.32 2.94
CA GLY A 86 -30.58 8.70 4.13
C GLY A 86 -30.28 7.90 5.40
N TRP A 87 -29.34 6.95 5.37
CA TRP A 87 -28.84 6.26 6.56
C TRP A 87 -27.54 6.91 7.03
N ALA A 88 -27.34 7.09 8.35
CA ALA A 88 -26.12 7.66 8.91
C ALA A 88 -25.75 9.03 8.28
N LYS A 89 -26.67 10.00 8.38
CA LYS A 89 -26.42 11.38 7.94
C LYS A 89 -25.29 12.01 8.77
N ASN A 90 -24.47 12.82 8.12
CA ASN A 90 -23.39 13.55 8.77
C ASN A 90 -23.95 14.60 9.74
N ILE A 91 -23.16 14.93 10.77
CA ILE A 91 -23.54 15.91 11.80
C ILE A 91 -23.15 17.30 11.31
N ASN A 92 -24.16 18.12 11.05
CA ASN A 92 -24.01 19.48 10.49
C ASN A 92 -24.55 20.59 11.42
N GLU A 93 -24.97 20.23 12.64
CA GLU A 93 -25.57 21.16 13.60
C GLU A 93 -24.53 22.18 14.12
N GLU A 94 -24.96 23.41 14.42
CA GLU A 94 -24.10 24.48 14.97
C GLU A 94 -22.84 24.85 14.14
N GLY A 95 -22.83 24.49 12.86
CA GLY A 95 -21.69 24.73 11.98
C GLY A 95 -20.52 23.78 12.23
N VAL A 96 -20.72 22.61 12.85
CA VAL A 96 -19.74 21.52 12.76
C VAL A 96 -19.96 20.71 11.47
N CYS A 97 -18.92 20.05 10.99
CA CYS A 97 -18.99 19.18 9.81
C CYS A 97 -18.25 17.88 10.15
N LEU A 98 -19.00 16.91 10.67
CA LEU A 98 -18.47 15.65 11.17
C LEU A 98 -19.17 14.44 10.56
N ILE A 99 -18.44 13.35 10.41
CA ILE A 99 -18.98 12.10 9.92
C ILE A 99 -20.04 11.56 10.89
N SER A 100 -21.05 10.85 10.37
CA SER A 100 -22.07 10.22 11.21
C SER A 100 -21.46 9.25 12.23
N GLN A 101 -21.92 9.34 13.47
CA GLN A 101 -21.49 8.50 14.59
C GLN A 101 -22.46 7.35 14.87
N ASP A 102 -23.35 7.05 13.91
CA ASP A 102 -24.22 5.89 13.99
C ASP A 102 -23.37 4.62 14.21
N PHE A 103 -23.81 3.79 15.15
CA PHE A 103 -23.08 2.59 15.57
C PHE A 103 -22.85 1.64 14.40
N GLY A 104 -23.90 1.37 13.60
CA GLY A 104 -23.82 0.46 12.48
C GLY A 104 -22.93 0.98 11.37
N TYR A 105 -23.07 2.26 11.03
CA TYR A 105 -22.24 2.92 10.03
C TYR A 105 -20.77 3.00 10.45
N THR A 106 -20.48 3.30 11.72
CA THR A 106 -19.11 3.36 12.24
C THR A 106 -18.43 2.01 12.10
N ILE A 107 -19.07 0.91 12.53
CA ILE A 107 -18.50 -0.44 12.41
C ILE A 107 -18.31 -0.82 10.94
N TYR A 108 -19.33 -0.61 10.11
CA TYR A 108 -19.27 -0.94 8.68
C TYR A 108 -18.14 -0.17 7.97
N SER A 109 -18.10 1.14 8.14
CA SER A 109 -17.14 2.01 7.46
C SER A 109 -15.71 1.74 7.92
N THR A 110 -15.45 1.60 9.23
CA THR A 110 -14.07 1.35 9.72
C THR A 110 -13.60 -0.07 9.40
N ALA A 111 -14.50 -1.06 9.39
CA ALA A 111 -14.17 -2.43 8.98
C ALA A 111 -13.73 -2.49 7.51
N VAL A 112 -14.51 -1.90 6.61
CA VAL A 112 -14.23 -1.90 5.16
C VAL A 112 -13.06 -0.99 4.83
N ALA A 113 -12.98 0.20 5.43
CA ALA A 113 -11.94 1.17 5.12
C ALA A 113 -10.57 0.76 5.66
N PHE A 114 -10.49 0.11 6.82
CA PHE A 114 -9.22 -0.07 7.52
C PHE A 114 -8.96 -1.48 8.04
N TYR A 115 -9.84 -2.04 8.89
CA TYR A 115 -9.51 -3.29 9.60
C TYR A 115 -9.39 -4.50 8.66
N ILE A 116 -10.34 -4.70 7.74
CA ILE A 116 -10.27 -5.81 6.78
C ILE A 116 -9.05 -5.67 5.86
N PRO A 117 -8.81 -4.51 5.20
CA PRO A 117 -7.59 -4.31 4.42
C PRO A 117 -6.31 -4.53 5.22
N MET A 118 -6.25 -4.05 6.46
CA MET A 118 -5.09 -4.18 7.33
C MET A 118 -4.79 -5.64 7.68
N LEU A 119 -5.81 -6.44 8.02
CA LEU A 119 -5.65 -7.87 8.25
C LEU A 119 -5.15 -8.61 7.01
N VAL A 120 -5.71 -8.30 5.83
CA VAL A 120 -5.26 -8.89 4.56
C VAL A 120 -3.80 -8.52 4.28
N MET A 121 -3.43 -7.26 4.44
CA MET A 121 -2.06 -6.78 4.25
C MET A 121 -1.08 -7.50 5.19
N LEU A 122 -1.39 -7.58 6.49
CA LEU A 122 -0.56 -8.28 7.47
C LEU A 122 -0.40 -9.77 7.13
N PHE A 123 -1.49 -10.43 6.75
CA PHE A 123 -1.47 -11.83 6.34
C PHE A 123 -0.60 -12.04 5.10
N MET A 124 -0.73 -11.19 4.07
CA MET A 124 0.08 -11.26 2.86
C MET A 124 1.56 -11.04 3.18
N TYR A 125 1.91 -10.07 4.03
CA TYR A 125 3.30 -9.88 4.45
C TYR A 125 3.86 -11.03 5.25
N TYR A 126 3.09 -11.60 6.18
CA TYR A 126 3.50 -12.80 6.90
C TYR A 126 3.83 -13.93 5.92
N LYS A 127 2.99 -14.12 4.89
CA LYS A 127 3.21 -15.13 3.84
C LYS A 127 4.44 -14.83 2.99
N ILE A 128 4.68 -13.57 2.63
CA ILE A 128 5.89 -13.12 1.93
C ILE A 128 7.13 -13.40 2.78
N PHE A 129 7.13 -13.02 4.05
CA PHE A 129 8.25 -13.24 4.97
C PHE A 129 8.55 -14.73 5.16
N LYS A 130 7.50 -15.56 5.32
CA LYS A 130 7.64 -17.01 5.43
C LYS A 130 8.21 -17.62 4.14
N ALA A 131 7.73 -17.20 2.97
CA ALA A 131 8.25 -17.65 1.68
C ALA A 131 9.72 -17.27 1.51
N ALA A 132 10.08 -16.02 1.83
CA ALA A 132 11.45 -15.53 1.81
C ALA A 132 12.39 -16.34 2.72
N ARG A 133 11.96 -16.63 3.96
CA ARG A 133 12.74 -17.45 4.90
C ARG A 133 12.95 -18.89 4.41
N LYS A 134 11.93 -19.50 3.81
CA LYS A 134 12.03 -20.86 3.27
C LYS A 134 13.03 -20.91 2.10
N SER A 135 12.97 -19.94 1.19
CA SER A 135 13.93 -19.83 0.08
C SER A 135 15.35 -19.57 0.60
N GLY A 136 15.53 -18.67 1.57
CA GLY A 136 16.86 -18.41 2.17
C GLY A 136 17.50 -19.63 2.84
N ALA A 137 16.70 -20.46 3.53
CA ALA A 137 17.19 -21.69 4.16
C ALA A 137 17.59 -22.76 3.13
N LYS A 138 16.81 -22.94 2.05
CA LYS A 138 17.13 -23.89 0.96
C LYS A 138 18.48 -23.55 0.32
N HIS A 139 18.74 -22.27 0.04
CA HIS A 139 20.00 -21.87 -0.61
C HIS A 139 21.20 -21.91 0.32
N ARG A 140 21.03 -21.61 1.62
CA ARG A 140 22.13 -21.79 2.58
C ARG A 140 22.57 -23.26 2.62
N PHE A 141 21.62 -24.19 2.54
CA PHE A 141 21.91 -25.62 2.50
C PHE A 141 22.56 -26.05 1.17
N GLU A 142 22.07 -25.58 0.02
CA GLU A 142 22.68 -25.86 -1.29
C GLU A 142 24.08 -25.25 -1.44
N SER A 143 24.32 -24.03 -0.96
CA SER A 143 25.64 -23.39 -1.02
C SER A 143 26.68 -24.13 -0.17
N VAL A 144 26.28 -24.62 1.01
CA VAL A 144 27.15 -25.43 1.89
C VAL A 144 27.43 -26.79 1.25
N ARG A 145 26.42 -27.43 0.64
CA ARG A 145 26.58 -28.71 -0.08
C ARG A 145 27.51 -28.58 -1.31
N MET A 146 27.37 -27.51 -2.08
CA MET A 146 28.25 -27.23 -3.24
C MET A 146 29.69 -26.86 -2.83
N GLN A 147 29.89 -26.21 -1.68
CA GLN A 147 31.24 -25.97 -1.14
C GLN A 147 31.91 -27.27 -0.67
N GLY A 148 31.16 -28.21 -0.08
CA GLY A 148 31.67 -29.54 0.29
C GLY A 148 32.08 -30.38 -0.93
N LEU A 149 31.36 -30.26 -2.05
CA LEU A 149 31.64 -31.03 -3.27
C LEU A 149 32.86 -30.51 -4.06
N LYS A 150 33.19 -29.22 -3.95
CA LYS A 150 34.35 -28.63 -4.65
C LYS A 150 35.71 -29.10 -4.11
N THR A 151 35.75 -29.74 -2.95
CA THR A 151 36.99 -30.26 -2.36
C THR A 151 37.43 -31.60 -2.99
N GLN A 152 36.63 -32.23 -3.85
CA GLN A 152 37.02 -33.44 -4.60
C GLN A 152 36.83 -33.30 -6.13
N GLN A 153 37.94 -32.91 -6.78
CA GLN A 153 38.52 -33.53 -8.00
C GLN A 153 37.97 -33.25 -9.43
N HIS A 154 38.91 -32.85 -10.32
CA HIS A 154 39.13 -33.17 -11.76
C HIS A 154 37.98 -33.13 -12.83
N PRO A 155 38.30 -32.92 -14.13
CA PRO A 155 37.39 -32.31 -15.11
C PRO A 155 36.49 -33.33 -15.82
N VAL A 156 35.18 -33.15 -15.71
CA VAL A 156 34.18 -33.79 -16.59
C VAL A 156 33.41 -32.68 -17.29
N ALA A 157 33.79 -32.40 -18.54
CA ALA A 157 33.33 -31.23 -19.30
C ALA A 157 31.92 -31.38 -19.90
N GLU A 158 31.39 -32.59 -20.05
CA GLU A 158 30.06 -32.83 -20.65
C GLU A 158 28.89 -32.73 -19.65
N ASP A 159 29.02 -33.30 -18.46
CA ASP A 159 27.99 -33.20 -17.40
C ASP A 159 27.82 -31.77 -16.88
N CYS A 160 28.89 -30.97 -16.95
CA CYS A 160 28.86 -29.56 -16.56
C CYS A 160 27.92 -28.72 -17.44
N VAL A 161 27.75 -29.06 -18.73
CA VAL A 161 26.92 -28.29 -19.66
C VAL A 161 25.43 -28.55 -19.40
N ALA A 162 25.02 -29.81 -19.21
CA ALA A 162 23.64 -30.17 -18.89
C ALA A 162 23.22 -29.61 -17.51
N LEU A 163 24.09 -29.71 -16.51
CA LEU A 163 23.86 -29.15 -15.19
C LEU A 163 23.79 -27.61 -15.23
N SER A 164 24.64 -26.94 -16.03
CA SER A 164 24.56 -25.48 -16.20
C SER A 164 23.25 -25.03 -16.84
N ARG A 165 22.70 -25.82 -17.78
CA ARG A 165 21.41 -25.53 -18.42
C ARG A 165 20.22 -25.72 -17.48
N LEU A 166 20.27 -26.67 -16.54
CA LEU A 166 19.23 -26.83 -15.51
C LEU A 166 19.34 -25.80 -14.38
N LEU A 167 20.56 -25.38 -14.03
CA LEU A 167 20.81 -24.33 -13.04
C LEU A 167 20.49 -22.92 -13.57
N SER A 168 20.55 -22.70 -14.88
CA SER A 168 20.26 -21.42 -15.54
C SER A 168 18.83 -20.88 -15.24
N PRO A 169 17.75 -21.66 -15.47
CA PRO A 169 16.38 -21.27 -15.11
C PRO A 169 16.21 -21.04 -13.61
N GLU A 170 16.80 -21.89 -12.76
CA GLU A 170 16.70 -21.75 -11.31
C GLU A 170 17.41 -20.48 -10.81
N ARG A 171 18.57 -20.15 -11.41
CA ARG A 171 19.33 -18.91 -11.13
C ARG A 171 18.62 -17.66 -11.63
N GLN A 172 17.96 -17.71 -12.79
CA GLN A 172 17.12 -16.61 -13.29
C GLN A 172 15.90 -16.39 -12.39
N ASN A 173 15.17 -17.45 -12.06
CA ASN A 173 14.04 -17.41 -11.12
C ASN A 173 14.46 -16.84 -9.75
N MET A 174 15.67 -17.19 -9.29
CA MET A 174 16.26 -16.65 -8.06
C MET A 174 16.51 -15.15 -8.11
N SER A 175 17.05 -14.66 -9.23
CA SER A 175 17.34 -13.24 -9.41
C SER A 175 16.05 -12.41 -9.43
N ILE A 176 15.00 -12.93 -10.08
CA ILE A 176 13.66 -12.34 -10.11
C ILE A 176 13.08 -12.34 -8.69
N PHE A 177 13.09 -13.48 -7.99
CA PHE A 177 12.60 -13.60 -6.61
C PHE A 177 13.27 -12.61 -5.65
N LYS A 178 14.61 -12.47 -5.70
CA LYS A 178 15.35 -11.52 -4.85
C LYS A 178 14.98 -10.06 -5.16
N ARG A 179 14.75 -9.72 -6.43
CA ARG A 179 14.30 -8.39 -6.84
C ARG A 179 12.89 -8.10 -6.35
N GLU A 180 11.96 -9.04 -6.56
CA GLU A 180 10.57 -8.92 -6.09
C GLU A 180 10.49 -8.87 -4.55
N GLN A 181 11.33 -9.64 -3.84
CA GLN A 181 11.42 -9.58 -2.38
C GLN A 181 11.89 -8.21 -1.87
N LYS A 182 12.90 -7.62 -2.52
CA LYS A 182 13.38 -6.28 -2.16
C LYS A 182 12.29 -5.24 -2.37
N ALA A 183 11.56 -5.32 -3.48
CA ALA A 183 10.40 -4.46 -3.74
C ALA A 183 9.29 -4.64 -2.68
N ALA A 184 8.96 -5.89 -2.31
CA ALA A 184 7.99 -6.17 -1.25
C ALA A 184 8.45 -5.72 0.14
N THR A 185 9.75 -5.69 0.42
CA THR A 185 10.28 -5.13 1.69
C THR A 185 9.98 -3.63 1.77
N THR A 186 10.21 -2.90 0.67
CA THR A 186 9.88 -1.47 0.58
C THR A 186 8.39 -1.22 0.76
N LEU A 187 7.54 -2.02 0.11
CA LEU A 187 6.09 -1.94 0.31
C LEU A 187 5.70 -2.27 1.75
N GLY A 188 6.37 -3.22 2.41
CA GLY A 188 6.14 -3.56 3.82
C GLY A 188 6.39 -2.38 4.75
N VAL A 189 7.44 -1.60 4.48
CA VAL A 189 7.71 -0.36 5.21
C VAL A 189 6.62 0.68 4.95
N ILE A 190 6.18 0.86 3.70
CA ILE A 190 5.07 1.77 3.36
C ILE A 190 3.81 1.40 4.14
N LEU A 191 3.45 0.12 4.16
CA LEU A 191 2.24 -0.36 4.83
C LEU A 191 2.35 -0.27 6.37
N GLY A 192 3.55 -0.45 6.92
CA GLY A 192 3.81 -0.25 8.34
C GLY A 192 3.64 1.21 8.77
N VAL A 193 4.23 2.15 8.03
CA VAL A 193 4.08 3.59 8.29
C VAL A 193 2.62 4.01 8.13
N PHE A 194 1.97 3.57 7.05
CA PHE A 194 0.54 3.81 6.83
C PHE A 194 -0.30 3.38 8.04
N THR A 195 -0.07 2.16 8.53
CA THR A 195 -0.79 1.61 9.68
C THR A 195 -0.54 2.45 10.92
N ILE A 196 0.71 2.86 11.20
CA ILE A 196 1.02 3.69 12.37
C ILE A 196 0.33 5.05 12.30
N CYS A 197 0.27 5.67 11.13
CA CYS A 197 -0.39 6.97 10.93
C CYS A 197 -1.91 6.91 11.11
N TRP A 198 -2.56 5.83 10.63
CA TRP A 198 -4.02 5.73 10.59
C TRP A 198 -4.64 4.96 11.76
N LEU A 199 -3.93 3.99 12.33
CA LEU A 199 -4.44 3.14 13.41
C LEU A 199 -4.97 3.92 14.62
N PRO A 200 -4.30 4.97 15.12
CA PRO A 200 -4.80 5.71 16.28
C PRO A 200 -6.17 6.36 16.02
N PHE A 201 -6.36 6.93 14.83
CA PHE A 201 -7.63 7.53 14.41
C PHE A 201 -8.73 6.46 14.33
N PHE A 202 -8.49 5.35 13.62
CA PHE A 202 -9.50 4.29 13.46
C PHE A 202 -9.87 3.60 14.78
N ILE A 203 -8.93 3.45 15.71
CA ILE A 203 -9.22 2.94 17.06
C ILE A 203 -10.16 3.90 17.79
N LEU A 204 -9.85 5.20 17.80
CA LEU A 204 -10.66 6.20 18.49
C LEU A 204 -12.08 6.26 17.90
N THR A 205 -12.20 6.35 16.57
CA THR A 205 -13.51 6.44 15.90
C THR A 205 -14.35 5.20 16.13
N THR A 206 -13.73 4.02 16.10
CA THR A 206 -14.44 2.76 16.35
C THR A 206 -14.81 2.58 17.81
N ALA A 207 -13.96 3.00 18.76
CA ALA A 207 -14.21 2.84 20.19
C ALA A 207 -15.23 3.85 20.73
N ARG A 208 -15.33 5.04 20.12
CA ARG A 208 -16.25 6.12 20.52
C ARG A 208 -17.68 5.65 20.77
N PRO A 209 -18.39 4.98 19.84
CA PRO A 209 -19.76 4.55 20.08
C PRO A 209 -19.90 3.48 21.19
N PHE A 210 -18.82 2.75 21.53
CA PHE A 210 -18.83 1.76 22.63
C PHE A 210 -18.53 2.39 23.99
N ILE A 211 -17.64 3.38 24.05
CA ILE A 211 -17.20 4.01 25.30
C ILE A 211 -18.24 5.05 25.77
N CYS A 212 -18.87 5.74 24.83
CA CYS A 212 -19.64 6.94 25.12
C CYS A 212 -21.15 6.76 24.92
N GLY A 213 -21.55 5.63 24.31
CA GLY A 213 -22.93 5.42 23.90
C GLY A 213 -23.42 6.52 22.96
N ILE A 214 -24.71 6.84 23.05
CA ILE A 214 -25.40 7.82 22.19
C ILE A 214 -25.11 9.27 22.64
N GLU A 215 -24.54 9.48 23.84
CA GLU A 215 -24.27 10.83 24.36
C GLU A 215 -22.90 11.36 23.90
N CYS A 216 -22.97 12.44 23.11
CA CYS A 216 -21.89 12.96 22.26
C CYS A 216 -20.71 13.67 22.96
N SER A 217 -20.50 13.54 24.28
CA SER A 217 -19.64 14.50 25.03
C SER A 217 -18.33 13.95 25.64
N CYS A 218 -18.00 12.69 25.42
CA CYS A 218 -16.86 12.04 26.10
C CYS A 218 -15.47 12.33 25.49
N VAL A 219 -15.38 12.59 24.18
CA VAL A 219 -14.12 12.74 23.44
C VAL A 219 -14.02 14.16 22.93
N PRO A 220 -13.01 14.93 23.36
CA PRO A 220 -12.78 16.26 22.84
C PRO A 220 -12.52 16.26 21.33
N ILE A 221 -13.21 17.14 20.61
CA ILE A 221 -13.13 17.29 19.14
C ILE A 221 -11.68 17.52 18.66
N TRP A 222 -10.86 18.22 19.44
CA TRP A 222 -9.46 18.47 19.10
C TRP A 222 -8.62 17.19 19.02
N ILE A 223 -8.94 16.15 19.79
CA ILE A 223 -8.23 14.87 19.74
C ILE A 223 -8.50 14.17 18.40
N GLU A 224 -9.78 14.08 18.01
CA GLU A 224 -10.20 13.46 16.76
C GLU A 224 -9.56 14.16 15.56
N ARG A 225 -9.55 15.49 15.56
CA ARG A 225 -8.91 16.30 14.50
C ARG A 225 -7.40 16.10 14.47
N THR A 226 -6.74 16.06 15.62
CA THR A 226 -5.28 15.84 15.70
C THR A 226 -4.91 14.46 15.13
N LEU A 227 -5.66 13.42 15.46
CA LEU A 227 -5.41 12.07 14.93
C LEU A 227 -5.74 11.97 13.43
N LEU A 228 -6.77 12.67 12.96
CA LEU A 228 -7.08 12.77 11.54
C LEU A 228 -5.92 13.43 10.76
N TRP A 229 -5.36 14.51 11.30
CA TRP A 229 -4.18 15.17 10.73
C TRP A 229 -2.95 14.27 10.69
N PHE A 230 -2.77 13.42 11.70
CA PHE A 230 -1.74 12.40 11.70
C PHE A 230 -1.94 11.36 10.58
N GLY A 231 -3.19 10.97 10.31
CA GLY A 231 -3.57 10.18 9.14
C GLY A 231 -3.23 10.88 7.82
N TYR A 232 -3.55 12.16 7.70
CA TYR A 232 -3.23 12.96 6.49
C TYR A 232 -1.72 13.11 6.26
N ALA A 233 -0.92 13.12 7.32
CA ALA A 233 0.55 13.15 7.20
C ALA A 233 1.12 11.94 6.43
N ASN A 234 0.38 10.83 6.32
CA ASN A 234 0.75 9.67 5.50
C ASN A 234 1.14 10.06 4.06
N SER A 235 0.41 11.00 3.44
CA SER A 235 0.71 11.47 2.09
C SER A 235 2.03 12.23 1.99
N LEU A 236 2.43 12.92 3.07
CA LEU A 236 3.73 13.60 3.14
C LEU A 236 4.89 12.61 3.29
N VAL A 237 4.67 11.47 3.93
CA VAL A 237 5.71 10.47 4.19
C VAL A 237 5.99 9.63 2.94
N ASN A 238 5.02 9.48 2.04
CA ASN A 238 5.14 8.70 0.79
C ASN A 238 6.40 9.03 -0.05
N PRO A 239 6.69 10.30 -0.44
CA PRO A 239 7.92 10.65 -1.17
C PRO A 239 9.21 10.25 -0.46
N PHE A 240 9.29 10.40 0.86
CA PHE A 240 10.46 10.01 1.65
C PHE A 240 10.66 8.51 1.63
N ILE A 241 9.59 7.73 1.80
CA ILE A 241 9.69 6.28 1.78
C ILE A 241 10.24 5.81 0.42
N TYR A 242 9.73 6.35 -0.69
CA TYR A 242 10.25 6.03 -2.02
C TYR A 242 11.70 6.48 -2.22
N ALA A 243 12.08 7.66 -1.73
CA ALA A 243 13.46 8.16 -1.85
C ALA A 243 14.48 7.33 -1.05
N PHE A 244 14.10 6.82 0.13
CA PHE A 244 15.01 6.05 0.99
C PHE A 244 15.02 4.55 0.67
N PHE A 245 13.87 3.95 0.36
CA PHE A 245 13.72 2.50 0.28
C PHE A 245 13.64 1.95 -1.16
N ASN A 246 13.29 2.75 -2.16
CA ASN A 246 13.45 2.36 -3.56
C ASN A 246 14.84 2.76 -4.07
N ARG A 247 15.81 1.84 -3.91
CA ARG A 247 17.22 2.04 -4.30
C ARG A 247 17.40 2.45 -5.77
N ASP A 248 16.48 2.02 -6.64
CA ASP A 248 16.48 2.35 -8.07
C ASP A 248 15.96 3.77 -8.33
N LEU A 249 14.91 4.20 -7.61
CA LEU A 249 14.35 5.55 -7.67
C LEU A 249 15.22 6.59 -6.95
N ARG A 250 15.97 6.20 -5.92
CA ARG A 250 16.85 7.10 -5.17
C ARG A 250 17.85 7.82 -6.07
N SER A 251 18.41 7.13 -7.06
CA SER A 251 19.35 7.74 -8.00
C SER A 251 18.67 8.79 -8.88
N THR A 252 17.49 8.47 -9.42
CA THR A 252 16.67 9.36 -10.23
C THR A 252 16.15 10.56 -9.43
N TYR A 253 15.77 10.36 -8.17
CA TYR A 253 15.30 11.40 -7.26
C TYR A 253 16.42 12.39 -6.92
N TRP A 254 17.64 11.91 -6.69
CA TRP A 254 18.82 12.76 -6.51
C TRP A 254 19.19 13.52 -7.79
N ASP A 255 19.02 12.91 -8.96
CA ASP A 255 19.24 13.58 -10.24
C ASP A 255 18.16 14.65 -10.51
N LEU A 256 16.90 14.41 -10.13
CA LEU A 256 15.80 15.40 -10.19
C LEU A 256 16.05 16.58 -9.23
N LEU A 257 16.36 16.30 -7.97
CA LEU A 257 16.67 17.33 -6.97
C LEU A 257 17.91 18.15 -7.32
N ARG A 258 18.88 17.55 -8.01
CA ARG A 258 20.08 18.26 -8.53
C ARG A 258 19.88 18.84 -9.94
N CYS A 259 18.65 18.87 -10.45
CA CYS A 259 18.30 19.37 -11.79
C CYS A 259 19.16 18.79 -12.93
N ARG A 260 19.62 17.54 -12.80
CA ARG A 260 20.41 16.83 -13.83
C ARG A 260 19.50 16.11 -14.83
N TYR A 261 18.62 16.88 -15.48
CA TYR A 261 17.66 16.37 -16.47
C TYR A 261 18.31 15.55 -17.61
N ARG A 262 19.57 15.84 -17.95
CA ARG A 262 20.31 15.14 -19.01
C ARG A 262 20.60 13.66 -18.71
N ASN A 263 20.75 13.30 -17.43
CA ASN A 263 20.99 11.90 -17.03
C ASN A 263 19.69 11.07 -17.00
N ILE A 264 18.56 11.73 -16.71
CA ILE A 264 17.22 11.11 -16.66
C ILE A 264 16.77 10.73 -18.07
N ASN A 265 16.86 11.66 -19.04
CA ASN A 265 16.53 11.37 -20.44
C ASN A 265 17.38 10.23 -21.02
N ARG A 266 18.67 10.19 -20.68
CA ARG A 266 19.58 9.15 -21.19
C ARG A 266 19.24 7.75 -20.65
N ARG A 267 18.77 7.65 -19.39
CA ARG A 267 18.30 6.38 -18.79
C ARG A 267 16.93 5.96 -19.30
N LEU A 268 15.99 6.89 -19.47
CA LEU A 268 14.67 6.61 -20.04
C LEU A 268 14.77 6.15 -21.51
N SER A 269 15.61 6.79 -22.32
CA SER A 269 15.90 6.30 -23.68
C SER A 269 16.54 4.92 -23.68
N ALA A 270 17.44 4.61 -22.75
CA ALA A 270 18.04 3.28 -22.66
C ALA A 270 17.02 2.18 -22.32
N VAL A 271 16.03 2.48 -21.46
CA VAL A 271 14.93 1.56 -21.13
C VAL A 271 13.96 1.40 -22.31
N GLY A 272 13.59 2.49 -22.98
CA GLY A 272 12.74 2.45 -24.18
C GLY A 272 13.37 1.70 -25.35
N VAL A 273 14.68 1.84 -25.55
CA VAL A 273 15.44 1.07 -26.56
C VAL A 273 15.47 -0.42 -26.21
N HIS A 274 15.53 -0.77 -24.92
CA HIS A 274 15.55 -2.17 -24.48
C HIS A 274 14.18 -2.88 -24.59
N GLU A 275 13.08 -2.13 -24.57
CA GLU A 275 11.73 -2.63 -24.90
C GLU A 275 11.48 -2.71 -26.41
N ALA A 276 12.00 -1.75 -27.20
CA ALA A 276 11.88 -1.78 -28.65
C ALA A 276 12.64 -2.96 -29.30
N LEU A 277 13.71 -3.44 -28.66
CA LEU A 277 14.51 -4.59 -29.11
C LEU A 277 13.93 -5.97 -28.70
N LYS A 278 12.76 -5.99 -28.06
CA LYS A 278 12.05 -7.24 -27.68
C LYS A 278 10.94 -7.65 -28.65
N PHE A 279 10.76 -6.92 -29.74
CA PHE A 279 9.88 -7.27 -30.86
C PHE A 279 10.68 -7.89 -32.00
#